data_AF-A0A222WM31-F1
#
_entry.id   AF-A0A222WM31-F1
#
_cell.length_a   1.000
_cell.length_b   1.000
_cell.length_c   1.000
_cell.angle_alpha   90.00
_cell.angle_beta   90.00
_cell.angle_gamma   90.00
#
_symmetry.space_group_name_H-M   'P 1'
#
loop_
_entity.id
_entity.type
_entity.pdbx_description
1 polymer ?
#
loop_
_entity_poly.entity_id
_entity_poly.type
_entity_poly.pdbx_seq_one_letter_code
_entity_poly.pdbx_strand_id
1 'polypeptide(L)'
;MEKVDIFKDIAERTGGDIYLGVVGAVRTGKSTFIKRFMETIVLPNITSEADRARAVDELPQSAAGKTIMTTEPKFVPNNAVQIKVTEGLEVNVRLVDCVGYAVEGAKGYEDENGPRMISTPWFEEPIPFQEAAEIGTRKVIQEHSTLGVVVTTDGTIAEIPRSSYVESEERVIEELKEVGKPFVLVINSTHPRSDETLQLRSELAAKYDIPVMTLSAATMTEDDVTGVLREVLYEFPVHEVNVNLPSWVMVLNEDHWLRSNYENSVRDTVKDIRRLRDVDRVVGQFMEYEFIDRAGLSGMNMGQGVAEIDLYAPDELYDQILVEVVGVEIRGKDHLLQMMQDFAHAKREYDRFAEALEMVKTTGYGIAAPSLAEMALDEPQLIRQGTRFGVRLKATAPSIHMIRVDVESEFAPIIGTEKQSEELMRYLMQDFENDPIKIWDSDIFGRSLHSIVREGIQGKIAMMPDNARYKLQETLGRIINEGSGGLIAIIL
;
A
#
# COMPACT_ATOMS: atom_id res chain seq x y z
N MET A 1 6.33 18.78 -14.34
CA MET A 1 6.08 19.06 -12.91
C MET A 1 4.95 20.07 -12.75
N GLU A 2 4.98 21.26 -13.38
CA GLU A 2 3.93 22.29 -13.17
C GLU A 2 2.49 21.91 -13.57
N LYS A 3 2.26 21.13 -14.64
CA LYS A 3 0.89 20.71 -15.03
C LYS A 3 0.24 19.73 -14.04
N VAL A 4 1.04 19.10 -13.17
CA VAL A 4 0.64 17.96 -12.34
C VAL A 4 0.11 18.41 -10.97
N ASP A 5 0.67 19.48 -10.40
CA ASP A 5 0.19 20.07 -9.14
C ASP A 5 -1.23 20.65 -9.27
N ILE A 6 -1.58 21.16 -10.47
CA ILE A 6 -2.92 21.72 -10.74
C ILE A 6 -4.02 20.67 -10.52
N PHE A 7 -3.76 19.38 -10.80
CA PHE A 7 -4.76 18.33 -10.66
C PHE A 7 -5.00 17.91 -9.22
N LYS A 8 -3.92 17.75 -8.46
CA LYS A 8 -4.00 17.48 -7.02
C LYS A 8 -4.71 18.63 -6.31
N ASP A 9 -4.40 19.87 -6.71
CA ASP A 9 -5.10 21.06 -6.22
C ASP A 9 -6.59 21.06 -6.57
N ILE A 10 -6.98 20.67 -7.80
CA ILE A 10 -8.40 20.56 -8.17
C ILE A 10 -9.09 19.50 -7.31
N ALA A 11 -8.49 18.32 -7.19
CA ALA A 11 -9.07 17.16 -6.50
C ALA A 11 -9.19 17.36 -4.97
N GLU A 12 -8.19 17.99 -4.34
CA GLU A 12 -8.23 18.39 -2.93
C GLU A 12 -9.25 19.51 -2.68
N ARG A 13 -9.37 20.49 -3.58
CA ARG A 13 -10.38 21.56 -3.49
C ARG A 13 -11.80 21.04 -3.66
N THR A 14 -11.97 19.95 -4.41
CA THR A 14 -13.25 19.29 -4.62
C THR A 14 -13.61 18.30 -3.52
N GLY A 15 -12.75 18.11 -2.50
CA GLY A 15 -13.02 17.20 -1.38
C GLY A 15 -13.14 15.73 -1.78
N GLY A 16 -12.53 15.34 -2.91
CA GLY A 16 -12.67 14.00 -3.49
C GLY A 16 -13.86 13.83 -4.45
N ASP A 17 -14.68 14.87 -4.67
CA ASP A 17 -15.76 14.82 -5.65
C ASP A 17 -15.25 14.93 -7.09
N ILE A 18 -15.86 14.16 -7.99
CA ILE A 18 -15.51 14.10 -9.40
C ILE A 18 -16.46 14.99 -10.21
N TYR A 19 -15.89 15.99 -10.85
CA TYR A 19 -16.57 16.91 -11.74
C TYR A 19 -16.38 16.44 -13.18
N LEU A 20 -17.44 15.93 -13.78
CA LEU A 20 -17.47 15.48 -15.15
C LEU A 20 -17.90 16.64 -16.06
N GLY A 21 -16.92 17.26 -16.72
CA GLY A 21 -17.13 18.33 -17.68
C GLY A 21 -17.54 17.78 -19.03
N VAL A 22 -18.78 18.04 -19.46
CA VAL A 22 -19.27 17.61 -20.77
C VAL A 22 -19.02 18.73 -21.78
N VAL A 23 -18.14 18.47 -22.74
CA VAL A 23 -17.66 19.45 -23.72
C VAL A 23 -17.87 18.96 -25.15
N GLY A 24 -17.78 19.87 -26.12
CA GLY A 24 -17.98 19.56 -27.54
C GLY A 24 -18.75 20.65 -28.26
N ALA A 25 -18.91 20.50 -29.57
CA ALA A 25 -19.60 21.46 -30.40
C ALA A 25 -21.09 21.64 -30.05
N VAL A 26 -21.69 22.75 -30.45
CA VAL A 26 -23.16 22.87 -30.37
C VAL A 26 -23.87 21.86 -31.27
N ARG A 27 -25.07 21.47 -30.85
CA ARG A 27 -25.92 20.51 -31.58
C ARG A 27 -25.32 19.11 -31.76
N THR A 28 -24.27 18.74 -31.02
CA THR A 28 -23.78 17.34 -30.95
C THR A 28 -24.62 16.47 -30.01
N GLY A 29 -25.54 17.05 -29.25
CA GLY A 29 -26.40 16.32 -28.30
C GLY A 29 -25.94 16.37 -26.83
N LYS A 30 -25.01 17.26 -26.46
CA LYS A 30 -24.53 17.44 -25.07
C LYS A 30 -25.62 17.53 -24.02
N SER A 31 -26.59 18.43 -24.17
CA SER A 31 -27.66 18.61 -23.17
C SER A 31 -28.57 17.37 -23.07
N THR A 32 -28.76 16.65 -24.18
CA THR A 32 -29.48 15.37 -24.19
C THR A 32 -28.70 14.30 -23.43
N PHE A 33 -27.38 14.21 -23.65
CA PHE A 33 -26.49 13.32 -22.92
C PHE A 33 -26.53 13.61 -21.41
N ILE A 34 -26.37 14.87 -20.98
CA ILE A 34 -26.41 15.24 -19.55
C ILE A 34 -27.76 14.89 -18.94
N LYS A 35 -28.86 15.24 -19.61
CA LYS A 35 -30.21 14.93 -19.13
C LYS A 35 -30.39 13.43 -18.92
N ARG A 36 -30.01 12.61 -19.91
CA ARG A 36 -30.13 11.15 -19.79
C ARG A 36 -29.18 10.57 -18.74
N PHE A 37 -27.98 11.12 -18.57
CA PHE A 37 -27.01 10.66 -17.57
C PHE A 37 -27.61 10.86 -16.18
N MET A 38 -28.19 12.04 -15.95
CA MET A 38 -28.87 12.37 -14.71
C MET A 38 -30.09 11.46 -14.46
N GLU A 39 -30.95 11.28 -15.46
CA GLU A 39 -32.16 10.44 -15.33
C GLU A 39 -31.85 8.98 -15.04
N THR A 40 -30.78 8.44 -15.61
CA THR A 40 -30.51 7.00 -15.61
C THR A 40 -29.65 6.56 -14.42
N ILE A 41 -28.64 7.36 -14.04
CA ILE A 41 -27.71 6.97 -12.97
C ILE A 41 -27.81 7.91 -11.76
N VAL A 42 -27.83 9.22 -11.95
CA VAL A 42 -27.72 10.14 -10.80
C VAL A 42 -29.00 10.18 -9.98
N LEU A 43 -30.16 10.44 -10.61
CA LEU A 43 -31.45 10.59 -9.91
C LEU A 43 -31.90 9.32 -9.16
N PRO A 44 -31.72 8.09 -9.69
CA PRO A 44 -32.05 6.87 -8.95
C PRO A 44 -31.19 6.65 -7.70
N ASN A 45 -29.96 7.16 -7.68
CA ASN A 45 -29.04 7.03 -6.54
C ASN A 45 -29.24 8.12 -5.46
N ILE A 46 -30.13 9.10 -5.68
CA ILE A 46 -30.50 10.08 -4.65
C ILE A 46 -31.56 9.49 -3.72
N THR A 47 -31.19 9.25 -2.46
CA THR A 47 -32.07 8.67 -1.42
C THR A 47 -33.13 9.64 -0.91
N SER A 48 -32.84 10.94 -0.90
CA SER A 48 -33.73 12.01 -0.40
C SER A 48 -34.67 12.50 -1.50
N GLU A 49 -35.99 12.39 -1.29
CA GLU A 49 -37.00 12.87 -2.25
C GLU A 49 -36.90 14.38 -2.50
N ALA A 50 -36.56 15.16 -1.47
CA ALA A 50 -36.40 16.61 -1.59
C ALA A 50 -35.16 17.00 -2.43
N ASP A 51 -34.07 16.24 -2.31
CA ASP A 51 -32.86 16.45 -3.12
C ASP A 51 -33.09 15.99 -4.57
N ARG A 52 -33.84 14.90 -4.75
CA ARG A 52 -34.20 14.40 -6.06
C ARG A 52 -35.10 15.37 -6.82
N ALA A 53 -36.10 15.96 -6.16
CA ALA A 53 -36.96 16.99 -6.77
C ALA A 53 -36.15 18.22 -7.19
N ARG A 54 -35.23 18.70 -6.33
CA ARG A 54 -34.32 19.80 -6.66
C ARG A 54 -33.42 19.47 -7.86
N ALA A 55 -32.82 18.28 -7.89
CA ALA A 55 -31.97 17.85 -8.99
C ALA A 55 -32.72 17.74 -10.33
N VAL A 56 -34.02 17.38 -10.31
CA VAL A 56 -34.89 17.38 -11.50
C VAL A 56 -35.13 18.79 -12.03
N ASP A 57 -35.43 19.75 -11.14
CA ASP A 57 -35.62 21.16 -11.51
C ASP A 57 -34.33 21.80 -12.02
N GLU A 58 -33.17 21.27 -11.62
CA GLU A 58 -31.86 21.73 -12.06
C GLU A 58 -31.44 21.22 -13.45
N LEU A 59 -32.15 20.24 -14.03
CA LEU A 59 -31.80 19.66 -15.33
C LEU A 59 -31.86 20.68 -16.48
N PRO A 60 -30.94 20.58 -17.46
CA PRO A 60 -31.01 21.40 -18.65
C PRO A 60 -32.28 21.10 -19.46
N GLN A 61 -33.01 22.15 -19.85
CA GLN A 61 -34.17 22.06 -20.72
C GLN A 61 -33.72 21.68 -22.14
N SER A 62 -33.82 20.39 -22.47
CA SER A 62 -33.56 19.90 -23.83
C SER A 62 -34.73 20.25 -24.76
N ALA A 63 -34.62 21.34 -25.53
CA ALA A 63 -35.59 21.68 -26.56
C ALA A 63 -35.09 21.25 -27.95
N ALA A 64 -35.95 20.64 -28.77
CA ALA A 64 -35.69 20.33 -30.18
C ALA A 64 -35.65 21.58 -31.10
N GLY A 65 -35.50 22.77 -30.52
CA GLY A 65 -35.52 24.05 -31.22
C GLY A 65 -34.16 24.42 -31.83
N LYS A 66 -34.18 25.31 -32.83
CA LYS A 66 -32.97 25.80 -33.51
C LYS A 66 -32.14 26.79 -32.66
N THR A 67 -32.59 27.19 -31.48
CA THR A 67 -31.98 28.24 -30.66
C THR A 67 -31.14 27.64 -29.53
N ILE A 68 -29.91 28.15 -29.35
CA ILE A 68 -29.00 27.73 -28.27
C ILE A 68 -29.50 28.34 -26.94
N MET A 69 -29.78 27.47 -25.96
CA MET A 69 -30.34 27.86 -24.66
C MET A 69 -29.28 27.99 -23.55
N THR A 70 -28.21 27.20 -23.61
CA THR A 70 -27.15 27.24 -22.59
C THR A 70 -26.24 28.43 -22.83
N THR A 71 -26.33 29.44 -21.97
CA THR A 71 -25.52 30.67 -22.04
C THR A 71 -24.41 30.71 -21.00
N GLU A 72 -24.51 29.92 -19.93
CA GLU A 72 -23.55 29.86 -18.82
C GLU A 72 -23.32 28.41 -18.35
N PRO A 73 -22.12 28.08 -17.83
CA PRO A 73 -21.86 26.77 -17.26
C PRO A 73 -22.74 26.49 -16.03
N LYS A 74 -23.41 25.34 -16.01
CA LYS A 74 -24.25 24.93 -14.88
C LYS A 74 -23.76 23.61 -14.30
N PHE A 75 -23.56 23.60 -12.98
CA PHE A 75 -23.25 22.39 -12.23
C PHE A 75 -24.56 21.69 -11.85
N VAL A 76 -24.69 20.41 -12.21
CA VAL A 76 -25.91 19.63 -11.98
C VAL A 76 -25.53 18.22 -11.52
N PRO A 77 -25.98 17.76 -10.34
CA PRO A 77 -26.76 18.47 -9.32
C PRO A 77 -25.89 19.42 -8.46
N ASN A 78 -26.51 20.23 -7.60
CA ASN A 78 -25.79 21.15 -6.71
C ASN A 78 -24.84 20.48 -5.71
N ASN A 79 -25.18 19.29 -5.21
CA ASN A 79 -24.30 18.46 -4.38
C ASN A 79 -23.88 17.23 -5.17
N ALA A 80 -22.64 16.75 -4.98
CA ALA A 80 -22.21 15.52 -5.61
C ALA A 80 -23.01 14.31 -5.08
N VAL A 81 -23.28 13.35 -5.95
CA VAL A 81 -24.04 12.14 -5.62
C VAL A 81 -23.11 10.94 -5.74
N GLN A 82 -23.09 10.09 -4.70
CA GLN A 82 -22.32 8.86 -4.71
C GLN A 82 -22.94 7.84 -5.67
N ILE A 83 -22.13 7.30 -6.55
CA ILE A 83 -22.51 6.31 -7.56
C ILE A 83 -21.53 5.14 -7.47
N LYS A 84 -22.05 3.93 -7.50
CA LYS A 84 -21.25 2.71 -7.61
C LYS A 84 -21.09 2.34 -9.09
N VAL A 85 -19.86 2.30 -9.59
CA VAL A 85 -19.55 2.06 -11.02
C VAL A 85 -19.19 0.61 -11.28
N THR A 86 -18.43 0.01 -10.36
CA THR A 86 -18.10 -1.42 -10.34
C THR A 86 -17.80 -1.86 -8.91
N GLU A 87 -17.56 -3.15 -8.67
CA GLU A 87 -17.11 -3.63 -7.36
C GLU A 87 -15.80 -2.94 -6.96
N GLY A 88 -15.76 -2.36 -5.75
CA GLY A 88 -14.61 -1.62 -5.24
C GLY A 88 -14.46 -0.17 -5.75
N LEU A 89 -15.31 0.29 -6.67
CA LEU A 89 -15.24 1.64 -7.25
C LEU A 89 -16.50 2.46 -6.97
N GLU A 90 -16.43 3.31 -5.95
CA GLU A 90 -17.46 4.28 -5.59
C GLU A 90 -16.96 5.71 -5.86
N VAL A 91 -17.79 6.53 -6.49
CA VAL A 91 -17.42 7.89 -6.88
C VAL A 91 -18.53 8.88 -6.60
N ASN A 92 -18.18 10.06 -6.10
CA ASN A 92 -19.11 11.18 -6.00
C ASN A 92 -19.08 11.95 -7.31
N VAL A 93 -20.19 11.99 -8.04
CA VAL A 93 -20.23 12.61 -9.38
C VAL A 93 -21.05 13.88 -9.38
N ARG A 94 -20.54 14.87 -10.11
CA ARG A 94 -21.23 16.11 -10.45
C ARG A 94 -20.96 16.46 -11.91
N LEU A 95 -21.99 16.80 -12.68
CA LEU A 95 -21.81 17.16 -14.09
C LEU A 95 -21.69 18.67 -14.25
N VAL A 96 -20.91 19.09 -15.24
CA VAL A 96 -20.82 20.50 -15.67
C VAL A 96 -21.24 20.59 -17.13
N ASP A 97 -22.34 21.30 -17.39
CA ASP A 97 -22.80 21.60 -18.76
C ASP A 97 -22.00 22.79 -19.31
N CYS A 98 -21.08 22.55 -20.24
CA CYS A 98 -20.33 23.61 -20.90
C CYS A 98 -21.09 24.15 -22.13
N VAL A 99 -20.92 25.45 -22.39
CA VAL A 99 -21.42 26.03 -23.65
C VAL A 99 -20.68 25.38 -24.82
N GLY A 100 -21.38 25.06 -25.91
CA GLY A 100 -20.72 24.40 -27.03
C GLY A 100 -19.85 25.33 -27.86
N TYR A 101 -18.73 24.79 -28.38
CA TYR A 101 -17.96 25.48 -29.42
C TYR A 101 -18.86 25.69 -30.65
N ALA A 102 -18.70 26.85 -31.30
CA ALA A 102 -19.45 27.19 -32.49
C ALA A 102 -19.04 26.29 -33.67
N VAL A 103 -20.01 26.01 -34.54
CA VAL A 103 -19.85 25.17 -35.73
C VAL A 103 -20.47 25.89 -36.91
N GLU A 104 -19.79 25.87 -38.07
CA GLU A 104 -20.33 26.40 -39.31
C GLU A 104 -21.67 25.74 -39.66
N GLY A 105 -22.72 26.56 -39.82
CA GLY A 105 -24.09 26.09 -40.11
C GLY A 105 -25.02 25.99 -38.89
N ALA A 106 -24.52 26.18 -37.66
CA ALA A 106 -25.35 26.25 -36.48
C ALA A 106 -26.08 27.62 -36.38
N LYS A 107 -27.40 27.63 -36.66
CA LYS A 107 -28.24 28.82 -36.45
C LYS A 107 -28.44 29.08 -34.95
N GLY A 108 -28.33 30.34 -34.51
CA GLY A 108 -28.56 30.76 -33.10
C GLY A 108 -27.51 31.68 -32.47
N TYR A 109 -26.40 31.96 -33.17
CA TYR A 109 -25.33 32.89 -32.73
C TYR A 109 -25.50 34.32 -33.27
N GLU A 110 -26.30 34.48 -34.32
CA GLU A 110 -26.57 35.74 -35.02
C GLU A 110 -28.06 36.07 -34.90
N ASP A 111 -28.38 37.30 -34.52
CA ASP A 111 -29.72 37.89 -34.63
C ASP A 111 -29.83 38.67 -35.95
N GLU A 112 -31.02 39.18 -36.30
CA GLU A 112 -31.27 39.95 -37.54
C GLU A 112 -30.38 41.20 -37.73
N ASN A 113 -29.64 41.62 -36.69
CA ASN A 113 -28.76 42.80 -36.68
C ASN A 113 -27.27 42.49 -36.41
N GLY A 114 -26.83 41.23 -36.44
CA GLY A 114 -25.43 40.84 -36.24
C GLY A 114 -25.21 39.85 -35.08
N PRO A 115 -23.98 39.70 -34.56
CA PRO A 115 -23.66 38.75 -33.50
C PRO A 115 -24.45 39.07 -32.22
N ARG A 116 -25.08 38.05 -31.62
CA ARG A 116 -25.80 38.20 -30.37
C ARG A 116 -24.82 38.55 -29.25
N MET A 117 -25.03 39.66 -28.55
CA MET A 117 -24.14 40.13 -27.47
C MET A 117 -24.68 39.67 -26.11
N ILE A 118 -23.81 39.23 -25.20
CA ILE A 118 -24.18 38.86 -23.83
C ILE A 118 -23.27 39.51 -22.80
N SER A 119 -23.86 39.85 -21.65
CA SER A 119 -23.10 40.31 -20.48
C SER A 119 -22.58 39.09 -19.74
N THR A 120 -21.29 39.05 -19.41
CA THR A 120 -20.69 37.97 -18.64
C THR A 120 -20.09 38.51 -17.34
N PRO A 121 -19.96 37.70 -16.28
CA PRO A 121 -19.32 38.15 -15.04
C PRO A 121 -17.79 38.34 -15.16
N TRP A 122 -17.20 38.05 -16.32
CA TRP A 122 -15.76 38.09 -16.54
C TRP A 122 -15.28 39.35 -17.29
N PHE A 123 -16.20 40.11 -17.88
CA PHE A 123 -15.91 41.32 -18.66
C PHE A 123 -16.89 42.43 -18.30
N GLU A 124 -16.40 43.68 -18.25
CA GLU A 124 -17.24 44.85 -17.95
C GLU A 124 -18.12 45.26 -19.16
N GLU A 125 -17.68 44.94 -20.38
CA GLU A 125 -18.43 45.21 -21.61
C GLU A 125 -19.11 43.94 -22.15
N PRO A 126 -20.32 44.04 -22.74
CA PRO A 126 -20.95 42.91 -23.42
C PRO A 126 -20.05 42.41 -24.55
N ILE A 127 -19.82 41.10 -24.59
CA ILE A 127 -19.01 40.44 -25.62
C ILE A 127 -19.90 39.58 -26.53
N PRO A 128 -19.46 39.25 -27.76
CA PRO A 128 -20.18 38.34 -28.63
C PRO A 128 -20.43 36.99 -27.95
N PHE A 129 -21.62 36.42 -28.16
CA PHE A 129 -22.03 35.15 -27.56
C PHE A 129 -21.07 34.01 -27.86
N GLN A 130 -20.48 33.98 -29.06
CA GLN A 130 -19.48 33.00 -29.45
C GLN A 130 -18.20 33.12 -28.60
N GLU A 131 -17.71 34.33 -28.37
CA GLU A 131 -16.50 34.58 -27.58
C GLU A 131 -16.71 34.27 -26.09
N ALA A 132 -17.87 34.65 -25.55
CA ALA A 132 -18.27 34.31 -24.19
C ALA A 132 -18.37 32.78 -23.97
N ALA A 133 -18.94 32.06 -24.94
CA ALA A 133 -19.05 30.61 -24.91
C ALA A 133 -17.68 29.93 -24.91
N GLU A 134 -16.74 30.40 -25.73
CA GLU A 134 -15.38 29.87 -25.79
C GLU A 134 -14.62 30.12 -24.49
N ILE A 135 -14.68 31.35 -23.94
CA ILE A 135 -13.99 31.70 -22.70
C ILE A 135 -14.56 30.92 -21.51
N GLY A 136 -15.90 30.81 -21.41
CA GLY A 136 -16.56 30.06 -20.35
C GLY A 136 -16.18 28.57 -20.39
N THR A 137 -16.17 27.97 -21.58
CA THR A 137 -15.81 26.55 -21.75
C THR A 137 -14.35 26.29 -21.41
N ARG A 138 -13.44 27.19 -21.84
CA ARG A 138 -12.03 27.10 -21.49
C ARG A 138 -11.80 27.19 -19.97
N LYS A 139 -12.49 28.09 -19.27
CA LYS A 139 -12.39 28.18 -17.81
C LYS A 139 -12.90 26.91 -17.11
N VAL A 140 -14.00 26.32 -17.57
CA VAL A 140 -14.50 25.06 -16.99
C VAL A 140 -13.53 23.90 -17.25
N ILE A 141 -12.97 23.85 -18.46
CA ILE A 141 -11.95 22.88 -18.86
C ILE A 141 -10.67 23.08 -18.06
N GLN A 142 -10.31 24.30 -17.62
CA GLN A 142 -9.07 24.53 -16.87
C GLN A 142 -9.28 24.38 -15.35
N GLU A 143 -10.32 24.98 -14.78
CA GLU A 143 -10.41 25.27 -13.34
C GLU A 143 -11.43 24.42 -12.56
N HIS A 144 -12.40 23.79 -13.22
CA HIS A 144 -13.60 23.27 -12.52
C HIS A 144 -14.01 21.83 -12.83
N SER A 145 -13.44 21.19 -13.85
CA SER A 145 -13.69 19.78 -14.17
C SER A 145 -12.51 18.89 -13.76
N THR A 146 -12.78 17.77 -13.11
CA THR A 146 -11.77 16.75 -12.79
C THR A 146 -11.59 15.79 -13.98
N LEU A 147 -12.65 15.56 -14.75
CA LEU A 147 -12.70 14.64 -15.89
C LEU A 147 -13.49 15.25 -17.07
N GLY A 148 -13.12 14.88 -18.30
CA GLY A 148 -13.78 15.36 -19.52
C GLY A 148 -14.59 14.29 -20.24
N VAL A 149 -15.77 14.67 -20.76
CA VAL A 149 -16.48 13.87 -21.78
C VAL A 149 -16.70 14.75 -22.99
N VAL A 150 -16.03 14.41 -24.09
CA VAL A 150 -16.19 15.12 -25.36
C VAL A 150 -17.32 14.47 -26.14
N VAL A 151 -18.36 15.21 -26.49
CA VAL A 151 -19.48 14.71 -27.30
C VAL A 151 -19.38 15.26 -28.73
N THR A 152 -19.14 14.35 -29.67
CA THR A 152 -19.13 14.59 -31.12
C THR A 152 -20.27 13.83 -31.79
N THR A 153 -20.41 13.94 -33.11
CA THR A 153 -21.46 13.28 -33.90
C THR A 153 -20.90 12.72 -35.18
N ASP A 154 -21.47 11.64 -35.70
CA ASP A 154 -21.17 11.09 -37.04
C ASP A 154 -21.92 11.82 -38.16
N GLY A 155 -22.67 12.89 -37.84
CA GLY A 155 -23.48 13.67 -38.78
C GLY A 155 -24.92 13.20 -38.92
N THR A 156 -25.31 12.13 -38.21
CA THR A 156 -26.71 11.68 -38.14
C THR A 156 -27.59 12.58 -37.26
N ILE A 157 -26.97 13.46 -36.47
CA ILE A 157 -27.63 14.34 -35.50
C ILE A 157 -27.74 15.77 -36.04
N ALA A 158 -28.90 16.39 -35.84
CA ALA A 158 -29.17 17.82 -36.06
C ALA A 158 -28.99 18.37 -37.50
N GLU A 159 -29.05 17.50 -38.52
CA GLU A 159 -28.98 17.85 -39.95
C GLU A 159 -27.71 18.62 -40.38
N ILE A 160 -26.63 18.51 -39.60
CA ILE A 160 -25.34 19.14 -39.90
C ILE A 160 -24.34 18.03 -40.29
N PRO A 161 -23.63 18.17 -41.42
CA PRO A 161 -22.70 17.15 -41.87
C PRO A 161 -21.51 17.03 -40.92
N ARG A 162 -20.94 15.83 -40.79
CA ARG A 162 -19.77 15.53 -39.96
C ARG A 162 -18.60 16.49 -40.19
N SER A 163 -18.38 16.88 -41.45
CA SER A 163 -17.28 17.78 -41.85
C SER A 163 -17.27 19.09 -41.08
N SER A 164 -18.45 19.63 -40.74
CA SER A 164 -18.57 20.88 -39.98
C SER A 164 -18.10 20.73 -38.53
N TYR A 165 -18.07 19.51 -37.98
CA TYR A 165 -17.68 19.26 -36.59
C TYR A 165 -16.19 18.95 -36.41
N VAL A 166 -15.45 18.63 -37.48
CA VAL A 166 -14.06 18.12 -37.39
C VAL A 166 -13.14 19.15 -36.75
N GLU A 167 -13.16 20.41 -37.20
CA GLU A 167 -12.29 21.47 -36.68
C GLU A 167 -12.57 21.74 -35.18
N SER A 168 -13.85 21.83 -34.81
CA SER A 168 -14.24 22.05 -33.41
C SER A 168 -13.87 20.85 -32.51
N GLU A 169 -13.91 19.63 -33.03
CA GLU A 169 -13.52 18.42 -32.32
C GLU A 169 -12.01 18.38 -32.09
N GLU A 170 -11.21 18.62 -33.12
CA GLU A 170 -9.74 18.67 -33.03
C GLU A 170 -9.28 19.69 -31.99
N ARG A 171 -9.84 20.89 -32.04
CA ARG A 171 -9.52 21.96 -31.09
C ARG A 171 -9.83 21.58 -29.64
N VAL A 172 -10.99 20.96 -29.37
CA VAL A 172 -11.37 20.54 -28.01
C VAL A 172 -10.43 19.46 -27.48
N ILE A 173 -10.09 18.49 -28.33
CA ILE A 173 -9.20 17.39 -27.97
C ILE A 173 -7.79 17.92 -27.67
N GLU A 174 -7.29 18.85 -28.48
CA GLU A 174 -6.00 19.51 -28.24
C GLU A 174 -6.00 20.30 -26.93
N GLU A 175 -7.03 21.11 -26.67
CA GLU A 175 -7.13 21.87 -25.41
C GLU A 175 -7.16 20.94 -24.19
N LEU A 176 -7.90 19.83 -24.24
CA LEU A 176 -7.93 18.84 -23.14
C LEU A 176 -6.58 18.14 -22.94
N LYS A 177 -5.89 17.77 -24.03
CA LYS A 177 -4.55 17.18 -23.98
C LYS A 177 -3.51 18.15 -23.44
N GLU A 178 -3.60 19.42 -23.81
CA GLU A 178 -2.70 20.46 -23.31
C GLU A 178 -2.89 20.68 -21.81
N VAL A 179 -4.14 20.66 -21.34
CA VAL A 179 -4.44 20.76 -19.90
C VAL A 179 -4.02 19.48 -19.16
N GLY A 180 -3.99 18.33 -19.84
CA GLY A 180 -3.63 17.04 -19.25
C GLY A 180 -4.79 16.36 -18.51
N LYS A 181 -6.03 16.78 -18.80
CA LYS A 181 -7.24 16.19 -18.19
C LYS A 181 -7.49 14.81 -18.78
N PRO A 182 -7.93 13.81 -17.99
CA PRO A 182 -8.42 12.57 -18.54
C PRO A 182 -9.77 12.81 -19.21
N PHE A 183 -9.97 12.25 -20.41
CA PHE A 183 -11.24 12.36 -21.10
C PHE A 183 -11.53 11.20 -22.04
N VAL A 184 -12.81 11.00 -22.32
CA VAL A 184 -13.30 10.08 -23.35
C VAL A 184 -13.99 10.87 -24.47
N LEU A 185 -13.91 10.35 -25.69
CA LEU A 185 -14.69 10.87 -26.83
C LEU A 185 -15.94 10.00 -27.05
N VAL A 186 -17.11 10.62 -27.03
CA VAL A 186 -18.39 9.98 -27.30
C VAL A 186 -18.91 10.45 -28.65
N ILE A 187 -19.02 9.52 -29.59
CA ILE A 187 -19.69 9.73 -30.88
C ILE A 187 -21.18 9.47 -30.67
N ASN A 188 -21.96 10.54 -30.66
CA ASN A 188 -23.41 10.48 -30.63
C ASN A 188 -23.96 10.17 -32.03
N SER A 189 -24.72 9.08 -32.14
CA SER A 189 -25.28 8.60 -33.40
C SER A 189 -26.72 8.11 -33.23
N THR A 190 -27.53 8.20 -34.28
CA THR A 190 -28.81 7.47 -34.35
C THR A 190 -28.62 5.98 -34.59
N HIS A 191 -27.45 5.57 -35.09
CA HIS A 191 -27.10 4.20 -35.45
C HIS A 191 -25.72 3.80 -34.91
N PRO A 192 -25.52 3.75 -33.58
CA PRO A 192 -24.21 3.58 -32.95
C PRO A 192 -23.53 2.22 -33.24
N ARG A 193 -24.26 1.25 -33.79
CA ARG A 193 -23.77 -0.09 -34.16
C ARG A 193 -23.58 -0.27 -35.66
N SER A 194 -23.73 0.79 -36.46
CA SER A 194 -23.48 0.72 -37.91
C SER A 194 -21.98 0.56 -38.19
N ASP A 195 -21.64 -0.10 -39.29
CA ASP A 195 -20.24 -0.29 -39.69
C ASP A 195 -19.53 1.06 -39.90
N GLU A 196 -20.23 2.06 -40.45
CA GLU A 196 -19.72 3.42 -40.67
C GLU A 196 -19.33 4.09 -39.35
N THR A 197 -20.19 4.04 -38.34
CA THR A 197 -19.94 4.63 -37.03
C THR A 197 -18.82 3.90 -36.28
N LEU A 198 -18.73 2.57 -36.39
CA LEU A 198 -17.67 1.77 -35.76
C LEU A 198 -16.31 1.97 -36.43
N GLN A 199 -16.30 2.19 -37.75
CA GLN A 199 -15.10 2.56 -38.48
C GLN A 199 -14.62 3.94 -38.04
N LEU A 200 -15.52 4.94 -37.98
CA LEU A 200 -15.20 6.27 -37.46
C LEU A 200 -14.63 6.22 -36.05
N ARG A 201 -15.21 5.41 -35.15
CA ARG A 201 -14.68 5.18 -33.80
C ARG A 201 -13.22 4.73 -33.83
N SER A 202 -12.91 3.77 -34.69
CA SER A 202 -11.56 3.18 -34.79
C SER A 202 -10.56 4.18 -35.37
N GLU A 203 -10.98 4.97 -36.37
CA GLU A 203 -10.19 6.04 -36.95
C GLU A 203 -9.88 7.15 -35.93
N LEU A 204 -10.88 7.61 -35.17
CA LEU A 204 -10.68 8.65 -34.16
C LEU A 204 -9.85 8.14 -32.97
N ALA A 205 -10.05 6.89 -32.55
CA ALA A 205 -9.26 6.26 -31.49
C ALA A 205 -7.78 6.18 -31.88
N ALA A 206 -7.48 5.76 -33.12
CA ALA A 206 -6.12 5.70 -33.62
C ALA A 206 -5.51 7.08 -33.85
N LYS A 207 -6.29 8.03 -34.39
CA LYS A 207 -5.82 9.40 -34.68
C LYS A 207 -5.46 10.16 -33.41
N TYR A 208 -6.29 10.06 -32.38
CA TYR A 208 -6.14 10.86 -31.18
C TYR A 208 -5.52 10.08 -30.01
N ASP A 209 -5.34 8.76 -30.09
CA ASP A 209 -4.80 7.94 -28.99
C ASP A 209 -5.59 8.13 -27.68
N ILE A 210 -6.92 8.07 -27.78
CA ILE A 210 -7.87 8.22 -26.67
C ILE A 210 -8.98 7.17 -26.78
N PRO A 211 -9.65 6.82 -25.68
CA PRO A 211 -10.82 5.97 -25.74
C PRO A 211 -11.97 6.68 -26.45
N VAL A 212 -12.57 5.99 -27.42
CA VAL A 212 -13.71 6.47 -28.20
C VAL A 212 -14.88 5.50 -28.09
N MET A 213 -16.04 6.02 -27.69
CA MET A 213 -17.27 5.26 -27.54
C MET A 213 -18.33 5.73 -28.55
N THR A 214 -19.18 4.82 -28.98
CA THR A 214 -20.28 5.09 -29.91
C THR A 214 -21.60 4.76 -29.22
N LEU A 215 -22.46 5.75 -29.04
CA LEU A 215 -23.76 5.56 -28.39
C LEU A 215 -24.80 6.53 -28.96
N SER A 216 -26.06 6.30 -28.61
CA SER A 216 -27.15 7.23 -28.93
C SER A 216 -27.55 7.97 -27.66
N ALA A 217 -27.25 9.26 -27.55
CA ALA A 217 -27.56 10.05 -26.36
C ALA A 217 -29.07 10.10 -26.06
N ALA A 218 -29.94 9.90 -27.07
CA ALA A 218 -31.39 9.88 -26.88
C ALA A 218 -31.92 8.57 -26.27
N THR A 219 -31.24 7.45 -26.55
CA THR A 219 -31.69 6.08 -26.22
C THR A 219 -30.70 5.31 -25.36
N MET A 220 -29.70 6.00 -24.78
CA MET A 220 -28.70 5.39 -23.92
C MET A 220 -29.32 4.69 -22.70
N THR A 221 -28.78 3.52 -22.40
CA THR A 221 -29.16 2.67 -21.27
C THR A 221 -28.25 2.91 -20.08
N GLU A 222 -28.60 2.35 -18.92
CA GLU A 222 -27.76 2.42 -17.71
C GLU A 222 -26.36 1.81 -17.95
N ASP A 223 -26.30 0.71 -18.69
CA ASP A 223 -25.04 0.07 -19.09
C ASP A 223 -24.17 0.98 -19.96
N ASP A 224 -24.78 1.73 -20.89
CA ASP A 224 -24.04 2.68 -21.73
C ASP A 224 -23.44 3.81 -20.90
N VAL A 225 -24.22 4.38 -19.97
CA VAL A 225 -23.77 5.47 -19.11
C VAL A 225 -22.69 5.00 -18.13
N THR A 226 -22.87 3.82 -17.54
CA THR A 226 -21.87 3.19 -16.66
C THR A 226 -20.59 2.88 -17.44
N GLY A 227 -20.72 2.45 -18.71
CA GLY A 227 -19.60 2.24 -19.62
C GLY A 227 -18.80 3.52 -19.88
N VAL A 228 -19.47 4.63 -20.17
CA VAL A 228 -18.80 5.94 -20.32
C VAL A 228 -18.09 6.34 -19.04
N LEU A 229 -18.76 6.23 -17.89
CA LEU A 229 -18.16 6.57 -16.61
C LEU A 229 -16.92 5.71 -16.32
N ARG A 230 -17.00 4.40 -16.54
CA ARG A 230 -15.87 3.48 -16.38
C ARG A 230 -14.68 3.87 -17.27
N GLU A 231 -14.94 4.12 -18.56
CA GLU A 231 -13.89 4.50 -19.51
C GLU A 231 -13.21 5.81 -19.13
N VAL A 232 -13.97 6.81 -18.68
CA VAL A 232 -13.41 8.08 -18.21
C VAL A 232 -12.57 7.90 -16.95
N LEU A 233 -13.04 7.07 -16.01
CA LEU A 233 -12.31 6.77 -14.77
C LEU A 233 -11.05 5.93 -15.03
N TYR A 234 -11.05 5.09 -16.05
CA TYR A 234 -9.88 4.31 -16.45
C TYR A 234 -8.73 5.13 -17.02
N GLU A 235 -9.02 6.33 -17.53
CA GLU A 235 -8.01 7.31 -17.93
C GLU A 235 -7.45 8.10 -16.74
N PHE A 236 -7.99 7.90 -15.52
CA PHE A 236 -7.55 8.60 -14.33
C PHE A 236 -6.07 8.29 -14.03
N PRO A 237 -5.20 9.32 -13.85
CA PRO A 237 -3.79 9.12 -13.57
C PRO A 237 -3.61 8.58 -12.15
N VAL A 238 -2.74 7.58 -12.02
CA VAL A 238 -2.38 6.98 -10.72
C VAL A 238 -0.98 7.47 -10.35
N HIS A 239 -0.86 8.04 -9.15
CA HIS A 239 0.37 8.60 -8.61
C HIS A 239 1.04 7.64 -7.63
N GLU A 240 0.24 6.94 -6.84
CA GLU A 240 0.70 6.06 -5.79
C GLU A 240 -0.09 4.76 -5.87
N VAL A 241 0.63 3.65 -5.74
CA VAL A 241 0.06 2.31 -5.72
C VAL A 241 0.50 1.68 -4.41
N ASN A 242 -0.45 1.48 -3.52
CA ASN A 242 -0.24 0.83 -2.24
C ASN A 242 -0.59 -0.64 -2.39
N VAL A 243 0.43 -1.50 -2.25
CA VAL A 243 0.26 -2.94 -2.34
C VAL A 243 0.31 -3.53 -0.95
N ASN A 244 -0.82 -4.06 -0.50
CA ASN A 244 -0.98 -4.71 0.79
C ASN A 244 -0.59 -6.19 0.66
N LEU A 245 0.47 -6.53 1.38
CA LEU A 245 0.99 -7.90 1.48
C LEU A 245 0.19 -8.68 2.54
N PRO A 246 0.14 -10.02 2.43
CA PRO A 246 -0.45 -10.85 3.48
C PRO A 246 0.23 -10.56 4.82
N SER A 247 -0.58 -10.31 5.85
CA SER A 247 -0.10 -9.81 7.15
C SER A 247 0.96 -10.71 7.80
N TRP A 248 0.85 -12.03 7.61
CA TRP A 248 1.81 -12.99 8.16
C TRP A 248 3.16 -12.98 7.40
N VAL A 249 3.17 -12.64 6.10
CA VAL A 249 4.41 -12.46 5.32
C VAL A 249 5.19 -11.25 5.84
N MET A 250 4.48 -10.19 6.25
CA MET A 250 5.08 -8.98 6.83
C MET A 250 5.77 -9.22 8.20
N VAL A 251 5.43 -10.32 8.88
CA VAL A 251 6.06 -10.71 10.16
C VAL A 251 7.36 -11.48 9.94
N LEU A 252 7.59 -12.02 8.73
CA LEU A 252 8.82 -12.72 8.42
C LEU A 252 10.02 -11.76 8.43
N ASN A 253 11.18 -12.31 8.78
CA ASN A 253 12.45 -11.58 8.73
C ASN A 253 12.69 -11.01 7.32
N GLU A 254 13.36 -9.85 7.25
CA GLU A 254 13.65 -9.17 5.97
C GLU A 254 14.42 -10.06 4.98
N ASP A 255 15.31 -10.92 5.50
CA ASP A 255 16.11 -11.86 4.71
C ASP A 255 15.34 -13.12 4.29
N HIS A 256 14.07 -13.28 4.69
CA HIS A 256 13.29 -14.46 4.36
C HIS A 256 12.93 -14.46 2.86
N TRP A 257 13.24 -15.56 2.16
CA TRP A 257 13.09 -15.69 0.71
C TRP A 257 11.68 -15.30 0.21
N LEU A 258 10.63 -15.72 0.92
CA LEU A 258 9.25 -15.42 0.53
C LEU A 258 8.95 -13.92 0.58
N ARG A 259 9.39 -13.23 1.64
CA ARG A 259 9.20 -11.78 1.77
C ARG A 259 9.94 -11.05 0.65
N SER A 260 11.19 -11.43 0.38
CA SER A 260 11.96 -10.84 -0.73
C SER A 260 11.29 -11.08 -2.09
N ASN A 261 10.72 -12.26 -2.33
CA ASN A 261 10.00 -12.57 -3.57
C ASN A 261 8.78 -11.67 -3.78
N TYR A 262 7.98 -11.47 -2.72
CA TYR A 262 6.86 -10.54 -2.76
C TYR A 262 7.31 -9.10 -3.04
N GLU A 263 8.31 -8.59 -2.31
CA GLU A 263 8.82 -7.23 -2.49
C GLU A 263 9.38 -7.00 -3.91
N ASN A 264 10.09 -7.98 -4.46
CA ASN A 264 10.60 -7.94 -5.84
C ASN A 264 9.47 -7.95 -6.86
N SER A 265 8.46 -8.78 -6.65
CA SER A 265 7.31 -8.89 -7.57
C SER A 265 6.49 -7.62 -7.59
N VAL A 266 6.28 -6.98 -6.43
CA VAL A 266 5.67 -5.65 -6.36
C VAL A 266 6.51 -4.64 -7.13
N ARG A 267 7.83 -4.63 -6.91
CA ARG A 267 8.73 -3.67 -7.58
C ARG A 267 8.75 -3.83 -9.09
N ASP A 268 8.65 -5.06 -9.61
CA ASP A 268 8.71 -5.30 -11.05
C ASP A 268 7.39 -5.06 -11.74
N THR A 269 6.27 -5.35 -11.07
CA THR A 269 4.93 -5.24 -11.65
C THR A 269 4.39 -3.79 -11.61
N VAL A 270 4.72 -3.02 -10.56
CA VAL A 270 4.16 -1.66 -10.37
C VAL A 270 4.82 -0.59 -11.27
N LYS A 271 6.00 -0.85 -11.85
CA LYS A 271 6.76 0.12 -12.68
C LYS A 271 5.98 0.68 -13.88
N ASP A 272 5.01 -0.07 -14.38
CA ASP A 272 4.29 0.25 -15.61
C ASP A 272 2.93 0.92 -15.38
N ILE A 273 2.56 1.22 -14.13
CA ILE A 273 1.28 1.85 -13.81
C ILE A 273 1.36 3.36 -14.02
N ARG A 274 0.55 3.89 -14.94
CA ARG A 274 0.36 5.34 -15.12
C ARG A 274 -1.09 5.76 -14.98
N ARG A 275 -2.03 4.88 -15.35
CA ARG A 275 -3.47 5.11 -15.32
C ARG A 275 -4.17 3.98 -14.60
N LEU A 276 -5.41 4.21 -14.18
CA LEU A 276 -6.21 3.19 -13.51
C LEU A 276 -6.41 1.93 -14.38
N ARG A 277 -6.56 2.08 -15.71
CA ARG A 277 -6.61 0.92 -16.61
C ARG A 277 -5.38 -0.01 -16.50
N ASP A 278 -4.21 0.56 -16.21
CA ASP A 278 -2.98 -0.22 -16.06
C ASP A 278 -3.01 -1.06 -14.78
N VAL A 279 -3.71 -0.59 -13.74
CA VAL A 279 -3.87 -1.31 -12.48
C VAL A 279 -4.60 -2.63 -12.70
N ASP A 280 -5.71 -2.64 -13.43
CA ASP A 280 -6.45 -3.88 -13.73
C ASP A 280 -5.59 -4.89 -14.50
N ARG A 281 -4.74 -4.41 -15.42
CA ARG A 281 -3.79 -5.27 -16.15
C ARG A 281 -2.72 -5.84 -15.20
N VAL A 282 -2.20 -5.01 -14.30
CA VAL A 282 -1.18 -5.39 -13.32
C VAL A 282 -1.72 -6.37 -12.27
N VAL A 283 -2.98 -6.21 -11.85
CA VAL A 283 -3.66 -7.21 -10.99
C VAL A 283 -3.65 -8.58 -11.66
N GLY A 284 -3.83 -8.66 -12.98
CA GLY A 284 -3.69 -9.89 -13.75
C GLY A 284 -2.26 -10.46 -13.75
N GLN A 285 -1.24 -9.61 -13.81
CA GLN A 285 0.17 -10.04 -13.77
C GLN A 285 0.56 -10.63 -12.40
N PHE A 286 -0.01 -10.12 -11.31
CA PHE A 286 0.23 -10.71 -9.98
C PHE A 286 -0.23 -12.16 -9.87
N MET A 287 -1.22 -12.57 -10.67
CA MET A 287 -1.70 -13.96 -10.72
C MET A 287 -0.74 -14.91 -11.44
N GLU A 288 0.33 -14.42 -12.07
CA GLU A 288 1.36 -15.26 -12.71
C GLU A 288 2.35 -15.84 -11.68
N TYR A 289 2.43 -15.26 -10.48
CA TYR A 289 3.34 -15.71 -9.43
C TYR A 289 2.72 -16.84 -8.60
N GLU A 290 3.41 -17.98 -8.49
CA GLU A 290 2.90 -19.19 -7.80
C GLU A 290 2.58 -18.97 -6.31
N PHE A 291 3.23 -18.00 -5.67
CA PHE A 291 3.00 -17.66 -4.26
C PHE A 291 1.88 -16.63 -4.06
N ILE A 292 1.17 -16.22 -5.11
CA ILE A 292 0.01 -15.33 -5.04
C ILE A 292 -1.23 -16.11 -5.50
N ASP A 293 -2.20 -16.29 -4.61
CA ASP A 293 -3.47 -16.95 -4.92
C ASP A 293 -4.50 -15.98 -5.50
N ARG A 294 -4.49 -14.73 -5.00
CA ARG A 294 -5.43 -13.70 -5.43
C ARG A 294 -4.80 -12.32 -5.35
N ALA A 295 -5.09 -11.49 -6.34
CA ALA A 295 -4.84 -10.06 -6.31
C ALA A 295 -6.14 -9.32 -6.63
N GLY A 296 -6.38 -8.18 -5.97
CA GLY A 296 -7.56 -7.38 -6.25
C GLY A 296 -7.38 -5.92 -5.84
N LEU A 297 -8.03 -5.03 -6.58
CA LEU A 297 -8.16 -3.62 -6.17
C LEU A 297 -9.11 -3.55 -4.96
N SER A 298 -8.59 -3.15 -3.81
CA SER A 298 -9.35 -3.07 -2.55
C SER A 298 -9.97 -1.70 -2.34
N GLY A 299 -9.34 -0.65 -2.86
CA GLY A 299 -9.83 0.72 -2.75
C GLY A 299 -9.10 1.67 -3.69
N MET A 300 -9.70 2.86 -3.84
CA MET A 300 -9.08 3.95 -4.58
C MET A 300 -9.44 5.29 -3.95
N ASN A 301 -8.44 6.16 -3.86
CA ASN A 301 -8.63 7.57 -3.59
C ASN A 301 -8.30 8.38 -4.84
N MET A 302 -9.34 8.69 -5.63
CA MET A 302 -9.21 9.53 -6.83
C MET A 302 -8.78 10.96 -6.48
N GLY A 303 -9.12 11.45 -5.29
CA GLY A 303 -8.67 12.76 -4.80
C GLY A 303 -7.15 12.90 -4.78
N GLN A 304 -6.45 11.81 -4.49
CA GLN A 304 -4.99 11.77 -4.35
C GLN A 304 -4.30 10.95 -5.45
N GLY A 305 -5.07 10.31 -6.34
CA GLY A 305 -4.54 9.37 -7.33
C GLY A 305 -3.88 8.14 -6.70
N VAL A 306 -4.39 7.68 -5.55
CA VAL A 306 -3.87 6.50 -4.83
C VAL A 306 -4.75 5.29 -5.16
N ALA A 307 -4.13 4.19 -5.58
CA ALA A 307 -4.79 2.90 -5.77
C ALA A 307 -4.28 1.89 -4.73
N GLU A 308 -5.19 1.11 -4.14
CA GLU A 308 -4.86 0.07 -3.17
C GLU A 308 -5.11 -1.32 -3.77
N ILE A 309 -4.09 -2.17 -3.70
CA ILE A 309 -4.11 -3.54 -4.21
C ILE A 309 -3.84 -4.49 -3.05
N ASP A 310 -4.73 -5.44 -2.81
CA ASP A 310 -4.54 -6.49 -1.82
C ASP A 310 -4.03 -7.76 -2.50
N LEU A 311 -2.95 -8.32 -1.95
CA LEU A 311 -2.40 -9.61 -2.34
C LEU A 311 -2.72 -10.66 -1.29
N TYR A 312 -3.13 -11.84 -1.74
CA TYR A 312 -3.42 -13.00 -0.90
C TYR A 312 -2.46 -14.14 -1.25
N ALA A 313 -1.92 -14.76 -0.20
CA ALA A 313 -1.10 -15.96 -0.33
C ALA A 313 -1.97 -17.22 -0.34
N PRO A 314 -1.53 -18.30 -1.03
CA PRO A 314 -2.14 -19.62 -0.90
C PRO A 314 -2.08 -20.13 0.55
N ASP A 315 -3.14 -20.81 1.00
CA ASP A 315 -3.19 -21.39 2.36
C ASP A 315 -2.08 -22.44 2.58
N GLU A 316 -1.77 -23.25 1.57
CA GLU A 316 -0.71 -24.27 1.64
C GLU A 316 0.68 -23.67 1.89
N LEU A 317 0.91 -22.45 1.39
CA LEU A 317 2.18 -21.74 1.56
C LEU A 317 2.36 -21.29 3.02
N TYR A 318 1.28 -20.88 3.69
CA TYR A 318 1.33 -20.54 5.11
C TYR A 318 1.81 -21.73 5.96
N ASP A 319 1.24 -22.92 5.71
CA ASP A 319 1.61 -24.14 6.44
C ASP A 319 3.07 -24.53 6.18
N GLN A 320 3.53 -24.41 4.93
CA GLN A 320 4.92 -24.67 4.56
C GLN A 320 5.88 -23.73 5.31
N ILE A 321 5.62 -22.43 5.31
CA ILE A 321 6.47 -21.45 5.99
C ILE A 321 6.43 -21.63 7.51
N LEU A 322 5.27 -22.01 8.06
CA LEU A 322 5.15 -22.26 9.50
C LEU A 322 6.04 -23.43 9.93
N VAL A 323 6.11 -24.50 9.12
CA VAL A 323 7.03 -25.62 9.35
C VAL A 323 8.50 -25.20 9.19
N GLU A 324 8.82 -24.35 8.21
CA GLU A 324 10.17 -23.82 7.98
C GLU A 324 10.65 -22.99 9.17
N VAL A 325 9.84 -22.03 9.63
CA VAL A 325 10.19 -21.11 10.72
C VAL A 325 10.27 -21.82 12.07
N VAL A 326 9.35 -22.74 12.34
CA VAL A 326 9.31 -23.44 13.63
C VAL A 326 10.26 -24.66 13.65
N GLY A 327 10.64 -25.17 12.48
CA GLY A 327 11.55 -26.32 12.31
C GLY A 327 10.92 -27.67 12.68
N VAL A 328 9.60 -27.72 12.90
CA VAL A 328 8.85 -28.93 13.29
C VAL A 328 7.58 -29.03 12.47
N GLU A 329 7.26 -30.23 12.01
CA GLU A 329 6.05 -30.50 11.24
C GLU A 329 4.78 -30.37 12.11
N ILE A 330 3.84 -29.52 11.68
CA ILE A 330 2.59 -29.26 12.41
C ILE A 330 1.48 -30.12 11.83
N ARG A 331 1.08 -31.14 12.59
CA ARG A 331 0.07 -32.13 12.16
C ARG A 331 -1.38 -31.63 12.26
N GLY A 332 -1.62 -30.55 13.00
CA GLY A 332 -2.97 -30.05 13.28
C GLY A 332 -3.00 -28.94 14.33
N LYS A 333 -4.21 -28.39 14.53
CA LYS A 333 -4.46 -27.26 15.46
C LYS A 333 -4.18 -27.61 16.92
N ASP A 334 -4.40 -28.87 17.29
CA ASP A 334 -4.09 -29.43 18.61
C ASP A 334 -2.58 -29.46 18.87
N HIS A 335 -1.79 -29.94 17.90
CA HIS A 335 -0.33 -29.96 18.01
C HIS A 335 0.25 -28.54 18.07
N LEU A 336 -0.26 -27.63 17.23
CA LEU A 336 0.14 -26.22 17.27
C LEU A 336 -0.14 -25.59 18.65
N LEU A 337 -1.32 -25.84 19.23
CA LEU A 337 -1.67 -25.30 20.54
C LEU A 337 -0.77 -25.86 21.64
N GLN A 338 -0.45 -27.15 21.60
CA GLN A 338 0.48 -27.77 22.55
C GLN A 338 1.87 -27.13 22.44
N MET A 339 2.41 -26.99 21.21
CA MET A 339 3.70 -26.33 20.99
C MET A 339 3.70 -24.89 21.48
N MET A 340 2.62 -24.12 21.26
CA MET A 340 2.52 -22.75 21.76
C MET A 340 2.51 -22.69 23.29
N GLN A 341 1.93 -23.68 23.97
CA GLN A 341 2.00 -23.79 25.43
C GLN A 341 3.43 -24.07 25.90
N ASP A 342 4.12 -24.99 25.24
CA ASP A 342 5.51 -25.34 25.54
C ASP A 342 6.45 -24.14 25.30
N PHE A 343 6.32 -23.45 24.17
CA PHE A 343 7.06 -22.22 23.88
C PHE A 343 6.74 -21.09 24.85
N ALA A 344 5.47 -20.92 25.23
CA ALA A 344 5.09 -19.90 26.20
C ALA A 344 5.64 -20.20 27.61
N HIS A 345 5.77 -21.47 27.98
CA HIS A 345 6.43 -21.88 29.21
C HIS A 345 7.93 -21.63 29.13
N ALA A 346 8.60 -22.12 28.07
CA ALA A 346 10.03 -21.95 27.86
C ALA A 346 10.43 -20.47 27.81
N LYS A 347 9.65 -19.64 27.11
CA LYS A 347 9.86 -18.18 27.03
C LYS A 347 9.76 -17.52 28.40
N ARG A 348 8.76 -17.87 29.21
CA ARG A 348 8.61 -17.32 30.57
C ARG A 348 9.80 -17.67 31.46
N GLU A 349 10.35 -18.87 31.35
CA GLU A 349 11.54 -19.25 32.11
C GLU A 349 12.80 -18.59 31.56
N TYR A 350 12.98 -18.53 30.23
CA TYR A 350 14.12 -17.86 29.60
C TYR A 350 14.16 -16.35 29.90
N ASP A 351 13.02 -15.67 29.81
CA ASP A 351 12.92 -14.22 30.02
C ASP A 351 13.38 -13.81 31.43
N ARG A 352 13.31 -14.71 32.44
CA ARG A 352 13.87 -14.46 33.78
C ARG A 352 15.40 -14.32 33.79
N PHE A 353 16.08 -14.95 32.83
CA PHE A 353 17.53 -15.06 32.77
C PHE A 353 18.16 -14.34 31.58
N ALA A 354 17.36 -13.85 30.62
CA ALA A 354 17.83 -13.29 29.37
C ALA A 354 18.86 -12.17 29.56
N GLU A 355 18.54 -11.18 30.41
CA GLU A 355 19.46 -10.06 30.72
C GLU A 355 20.74 -10.54 31.41
N ALA A 356 20.61 -11.48 32.35
CA ALA A 356 21.76 -12.04 33.07
C ALA A 356 22.71 -12.77 32.10
N LEU A 357 22.17 -13.54 31.16
CA LEU A 357 22.94 -14.23 30.13
C LEU A 357 23.71 -13.26 29.23
N GLU A 358 23.08 -12.16 28.81
CA GLU A 358 23.73 -11.13 28.00
C GLU A 358 24.83 -10.40 28.78
N MET A 359 24.58 -10.14 30.06
CA MET A 359 25.56 -9.57 30.98
C MET A 359 26.78 -10.48 31.14
N VAL A 360 26.59 -11.79 31.39
CA VAL A 360 27.69 -12.77 31.47
C VAL A 360 28.52 -12.80 30.19
N LYS A 361 27.88 -12.77 29.02
CA LYS A 361 28.58 -12.79 27.73
C LYS A 361 29.46 -11.55 27.56
N THR A 362 29.04 -10.41 28.10
CA THR A 362 29.75 -9.14 27.94
C THR A 362 30.82 -8.91 29.01
N THR A 363 30.48 -9.13 30.29
CA THR A 363 31.31 -8.76 31.44
C THR A 363 31.96 -9.96 32.14
N GLY A 364 31.53 -11.18 31.82
CA GLY A 364 31.92 -12.40 32.52
C GLY A 364 31.10 -12.69 33.80
N TYR A 365 30.21 -11.78 34.21
CA TYR A 365 29.37 -11.95 35.40
C TYR A 365 27.98 -11.34 35.18
N GLY A 366 26.93 -12.13 35.38
CA GLY A 366 25.55 -11.68 35.25
C GLY A 366 24.70 -12.05 36.45
N ILE A 367 23.69 -11.23 36.69
CA ILE A 367 22.80 -11.35 37.84
C ILE A 367 21.37 -11.35 37.32
N ALA A 368 20.63 -12.41 37.65
CA ALA A 368 19.19 -12.48 37.37
C ALA A 368 18.46 -12.00 38.63
N ALA A 369 17.76 -10.88 38.51
CA ALA A 369 16.98 -10.35 39.61
C ALA A 369 15.75 -11.23 39.88
N PRO A 370 15.40 -11.50 41.14
CA PRO A 370 14.19 -12.25 41.46
C PRO A 370 12.95 -11.51 41.00
N SER A 371 11.99 -12.26 40.49
CA SER A 371 10.66 -11.73 40.21
C SER A 371 9.90 -11.44 41.51
N LEU A 372 8.91 -10.54 41.46
CA LEU A 372 8.04 -10.24 42.61
C LEU A 372 7.35 -11.50 43.16
N ALA A 373 7.04 -12.48 42.30
CA ALA A 373 6.44 -13.75 42.69
C ALA A 373 7.38 -14.66 43.50
N GLU A 374 8.69 -14.45 43.40
CA GLU A 374 9.73 -15.20 44.12
C GLU A 374 10.15 -14.52 45.43
N MET A 375 9.61 -13.32 45.73
CA MET A 375 9.88 -12.61 46.97
C MET A 375 8.96 -13.12 48.10
N ALA A 376 9.57 -13.61 49.18
CA ALA A 376 8.85 -13.97 50.41
C ALA A 376 8.98 -12.83 51.43
N LEU A 377 7.85 -12.27 51.85
CA LEU A 377 7.78 -11.23 52.87
C LEU A 377 7.40 -11.86 54.22
N ASP A 378 8.27 -11.70 55.22
CA ASP A 378 8.00 -12.10 56.59
C ASP A 378 6.97 -11.16 57.24
N GLU A 379 6.26 -11.64 58.27
CA GLU A 379 5.31 -10.82 59.02
C GLU A 379 5.97 -9.55 59.60
N PRO A 380 5.33 -8.36 59.48
CA PRO A 380 5.88 -7.12 59.99
C PRO A 380 6.06 -7.16 61.52
N GLN A 381 7.27 -6.87 62.00
CA GLN A 381 7.56 -6.86 63.44
C GLN A 381 7.67 -5.44 63.97
N LEU A 382 6.99 -5.14 65.08
CA LEU A 382 7.13 -3.85 65.76
C LEU A 382 8.49 -3.79 66.46
N ILE A 383 9.30 -2.80 66.11
CA ILE A 383 10.59 -2.55 66.74
C ILE A 383 10.56 -1.25 67.52
N ARG A 384 11.25 -1.21 68.66
CA ARG A 384 11.36 -0.03 69.50
C ARG A 384 12.82 0.37 69.66
N GLN A 385 13.13 1.63 69.37
CA GLN A 385 14.45 2.21 69.57
C GLN A 385 14.30 3.49 70.41
N GLY A 386 14.60 3.38 71.71
CA GLY A 386 14.38 4.45 72.68
C GLY A 386 12.89 4.82 72.84
N THR A 387 12.54 6.06 72.50
CA THR A 387 11.17 6.60 72.54
C THR A 387 10.39 6.45 71.22
N ARG A 388 11.03 5.96 70.15
CA ARG A 388 10.40 5.80 68.83
C ARG A 388 10.05 4.35 68.55
N PHE A 389 8.92 4.15 67.87
CA PHE A 389 8.47 2.86 67.35
C PHE A 389 8.60 2.85 65.84
N GLY A 390 8.94 1.69 65.29
CA GLY A 390 9.01 1.44 63.85
C GLY A 390 8.49 0.04 63.54
N VAL A 391 8.35 -0.23 62.25
CA VAL A 391 7.98 -1.55 61.73
C VAL A 391 9.17 -2.09 60.95
N ARG A 392 9.63 -3.28 61.31
CA ARG A 392 10.64 -4.01 60.55
C ARG A 392 9.93 -4.92 59.57
N LEU A 393 10.17 -4.68 58.29
CA LEU A 393 9.80 -5.56 57.20
C LEU A 393 11.05 -6.34 56.79
N LYS A 394 10.92 -7.64 56.60
CA LYS A 394 12.00 -8.50 56.11
C LYS A 394 11.48 -9.23 54.87
N ALA A 395 12.14 -9.01 53.74
CA ALA A 395 11.87 -9.72 52.50
C ALA A 395 13.08 -10.59 52.17
N THR A 396 12.83 -11.80 51.67
CA THR A 396 13.86 -12.71 51.18
C THR A 396 13.53 -13.09 49.75
N ALA A 397 14.55 -13.12 48.89
CA ALA A 397 14.38 -13.45 47.49
C ALA A 397 15.65 -14.16 46.98
N PRO A 398 15.53 -15.19 46.14
CA PRO A 398 16.68 -15.86 45.56
C PRO A 398 17.35 -14.94 44.52
N SER A 399 18.68 -14.82 44.57
CA SER A 399 19.45 -14.16 43.52
C SER A 399 20.23 -15.21 42.75
N ILE A 400 20.09 -15.24 41.43
CA ILE A 400 20.81 -16.18 40.57
C ILE A 400 21.99 -15.45 39.95
N HIS A 401 23.18 -15.97 40.21
CA HIS A 401 24.44 -15.44 39.70
C HIS A 401 25.01 -16.41 38.67
N MET A 402 25.35 -15.87 37.51
CA MET A 402 25.98 -16.60 36.42
C MET A 402 27.41 -16.07 36.23
N ILE A 403 28.36 -16.98 36.08
CA ILE A 403 29.80 -16.65 35.99
C ILE A 403 30.37 -17.36 34.77
N ARG A 404 30.99 -16.60 33.86
CA ARG A 404 31.79 -17.19 32.76
C ARG A 404 33.17 -17.52 33.29
N VAL A 405 33.62 -18.75 33.05
CA VAL A 405 34.97 -19.21 33.34
C VAL A 405 35.57 -19.75 32.05
N ASP A 406 36.68 -19.15 31.63
CA ASP A 406 37.41 -19.61 30.46
C ASP A 406 38.31 -20.79 30.87
N VAL A 407 38.11 -21.94 30.24
CA VAL A 407 38.86 -23.17 30.54
C VAL A 407 39.87 -23.41 29.43
N GLU A 408 41.15 -23.28 29.76
CA GLU A 408 42.23 -23.57 28.83
C GLU A 408 42.60 -25.07 28.91
N SER A 409 42.67 -25.72 27.75
CA SER A 409 43.19 -27.09 27.62
C SER A 409 44.26 -27.13 26.55
N GLU A 410 45.45 -27.58 26.92
CA GLU A 410 46.57 -27.76 26.01
C GLU A 410 46.68 -29.23 25.59
N PHE A 411 46.85 -29.47 24.30
CA PHE A 411 47.15 -30.79 23.75
C PHE A 411 48.58 -30.79 23.20
N ALA A 412 49.51 -31.39 23.94
CA ALA A 412 50.93 -31.50 23.58
C ALA A 412 51.32 -32.97 23.37
N PRO A 413 51.01 -33.58 22.21
CA PRO A 413 51.37 -34.96 21.94
C PRO A 413 52.89 -35.09 21.78
N ILE A 414 53.49 -36.03 22.50
CA ILE A 414 54.92 -36.36 22.32
C ILE A 414 55.05 -37.32 21.15
N ILE A 415 55.64 -36.83 20.05
CA ILE A 415 55.80 -37.58 18.80
C ILE A 415 57.28 -37.87 18.60
N GLY A 416 57.58 -39.13 18.30
CA GLY A 416 58.91 -39.76 18.38
C GLY A 416 60.10 -38.89 17.97
N THR A 417 60.41 -38.83 16.67
CA THR A 417 61.61 -38.14 16.16
C THR A 417 61.34 -36.71 15.71
N GLU A 418 62.35 -35.84 15.73
CA GLU A 418 62.27 -34.43 15.30
C GLU A 418 61.63 -34.26 13.91
N LYS A 419 61.99 -35.13 12.96
CA LYS A 419 61.42 -35.12 11.61
C LYS A 419 59.91 -35.39 11.59
N GLN A 420 59.41 -36.25 12.46
CA GLN A 420 57.98 -36.56 12.55
C GLN A 420 57.19 -35.40 13.16
N SER A 421 57.78 -34.70 14.12
CA SER A 421 57.19 -33.49 14.72
C SER A 421 57.15 -32.32 13.73
N GLU A 422 58.20 -32.15 12.90
CA GLU A 422 58.19 -31.16 11.81
C GLU A 422 57.12 -31.44 10.75
N GLU A 423 56.92 -32.72 10.40
CA GLU A 423 55.94 -33.13 9.40
C GLU A 423 54.50 -32.88 9.87
N LEU A 424 54.19 -33.19 11.13
CA LEU A 424 52.90 -32.86 11.73
C LEU A 424 52.69 -31.34 11.81
N MET A 425 53.71 -30.58 12.21
CA MET A 425 53.63 -29.12 12.28
C MET A 425 53.34 -28.50 10.90
N ARG A 426 53.98 -29.00 9.82
CA ARG A 426 53.68 -28.55 8.46
C ARG A 426 52.25 -28.89 8.04
N TYR A 427 51.78 -30.09 8.37
CA TYR A 427 50.42 -30.52 8.10
C TYR A 427 49.38 -29.60 8.79
N LEU A 428 49.57 -29.31 10.08
CA LEU A 428 48.67 -28.42 10.83
C LEU A 428 48.73 -26.97 10.37
N MET A 429 49.92 -26.46 10.00
CA MET A 429 50.09 -25.10 9.48
C MET A 429 49.43 -24.92 8.11
N GLN A 430 49.52 -25.94 7.24
CA GLN A 430 48.88 -25.91 5.94
C GLN A 430 47.35 -25.85 6.04
N ASP A 431 46.76 -26.60 6.97
CA ASP A 431 45.31 -26.52 7.23
C ASP A 431 44.93 -25.18 7.88
N PHE A 432 45.77 -24.64 8.77
CA PHE A 432 45.56 -23.34 9.42
C PHE A 432 45.54 -22.15 8.45
N GLU A 433 46.47 -22.12 7.48
CA GLU A 433 46.56 -21.04 6.51
C GLU A 433 45.36 -21.02 5.54
N ASN A 434 44.74 -22.18 5.29
CA ASN A 434 43.58 -22.28 4.39
C ASN A 434 42.26 -21.96 5.11
N ASP A 435 42.05 -22.48 6.32
CA ASP A 435 40.86 -22.20 7.14
C ASP A 435 41.12 -22.58 8.62
N PRO A 436 41.27 -21.60 9.53
CA PRO A 436 41.55 -21.84 10.94
C PRO A 436 40.51 -22.73 11.65
N ILE A 437 39.28 -22.80 11.14
CA ILE A 437 38.20 -23.57 11.73
C ILE A 437 38.30 -25.06 11.33
N LYS A 438 38.81 -25.37 10.14
CA LYS A 438 38.90 -26.75 9.64
C LYS A 438 39.89 -27.63 10.40
N ILE A 439 40.86 -27.04 11.09
CA ILE A 439 41.82 -27.78 11.92
C ILE A 439 41.13 -28.59 13.01
N TRP A 440 39.98 -28.11 13.50
CA TRP A 440 39.21 -28.80 14.52
C TRP A 440 38.68 -30.15 14.01
N ASP A 441 38.44 -30.27 12.71
CA ASP A 441 38.01 -31.48 12.04
C ASP A 441 39.19 -32.37 11.57
N SER A 442 40.43 -31.90 11.70
CA SER A 442 41.61 -32.68 11.32
C SER A 442 41.77 -33.91 12.20
N ASP A 443 41.90 -35.07 11.55
CA ASP A 443 42.14 -36.35 12.21
C ASP A 443 43.61 -36.49 12.62
N ILE A 444 43.84 -36.62 13.93
CA ILE A 444 45.16 -36.80 14.51
C ILE A 444 45.14 -38.11 15.31
N PHE A 445 45.86 -39.12 14.83
CA PHE A 445 45.92 -40.47 15.41
C PHE A 445 44.57 -41.21 15.47
N GLY A 446 43.72 -41.04 14.45
CA GLY A 446 42.44 -41.75 14.33
C GLY A 446 41.31 -41.18 15.22
N ARG A 447 41.51 -39.97 15.73
CA ARG A 447 40.49 -39.15 16.42
C ARG A 447 40.59 -37.72 15.93
N SER A 448 39.46 -37.01 15.87
CA SER A 448 39.47 -35.58 15.53
C SER A 448 40.06 -34.74 16.67
N LEU A 449 40.82 -33.70 16.33
CA LEU A 449 41.39 -32.78 17.31
C LEU A 449 40.30 -32.15 18.20
N HIS A 450 39.14 -31.80 17.63
CA HIS A 450 37.97 -31.31 18.37
C HIS A 450 37.51 -32.27 19.47
N SER A 451 37.48 -33.58 19.20
CA SER A 451 37.06 -34.57 20.20
C SER A 451 38.00 -34.61 21.40
N ILE A 452 39.31 -34.59 21.14
CA ILE A 452 40.37 -34.67 22.17
C ILE A 452 40.36 -33.42 23.05
N VAL A 453 40.27 -32.23 22.44
CA VAL A 453 40.23 -30.97 23.19
C VAL A 453 38.93 -30.85 23.98
N ARG A 454 37.79 -31.26 23.42
CA ARG A 454 36.50 -31.24 24.13
C ARG A 454 36.50 -32.18 25.33
N GLU A 455 37.07 -33.38 25.22
CA GLU A 455 37.25 -34.30 26.36
C GLU A 455 38.14 -33.70 27.45
N GLY A 456 39.24 -33.04 27.06
CA GLY A 456 40.13 -32.33 27.98
C GLY A 456 39.42 -31.19 28.73
N ILE A 457 38.64 -30.38 28.01
CA ILE A 457 37.82 -29.30 28.59
C ILE A 457 36.75 -29.86 29.52
N GLN A 458 35.99 -30.87 29.09
CA GLN A 458 34.94 -31.50 29.91
C GLN A 458 35.51 -32.11 31.20
N GLY A 459 36.67 -32.77 31.12
CA GLY A 459 37.38 -33.29 32.29
C GLY A 459 37.75 -32.20 33.29
N LYS A 460 38.24 -31.05 32.83
CA LYS A 460 38.58 -29.89 33.69
C LYS A 460 37.33 -29.21 34.28
N ILE A 461 36.26 -29.06 33.50
CA ILE A 461 34.99 -28.49 33.98
C ILE A 461 34.38 -29.34 35.11
N ALA A 462 34.42 -30.68 34.96
CA ALA A 462 33.90 -31.60 35.96
C ALA A 462 34.74 -31.66 37.26
N MET A 463 35.93 -31.06 37.25
CA MET A 463 36.93 -31.22 38.31
C MET A 463 36.71 -30.30 39.52
N MET A 464 35.81 -29.31 39.43
CA MET A 464 35.50 -28.42 40.56
C MET A 464 34.77 -29.20 41.67
N PRO A 465 35.38 -29.41 42.86
CA PRO A 465 34.74 -30.19 43.93
C PRO A 465 33.51 -29.48 44.49
N ASP A 466 32.50 -30.23 44.91
CA ASP A 466 31.26 -29.66 45.46
C ASP A 466 31.51 -28.77 46.69
N ASN A 467 32.52 -29.11 47.51
CA ASN A 467 32.94 -28.26 48.63
C ASN A 467 33.41 -26.87 48.19
N ALA A 468 34.08 -26.76 47.03
CA ALA A 468 34.51 -25.47 46.48
C ALA A 468 33.33 -24.67 45.92
N ARG A 469 32.39 -25.35 45.24
CA ARG A 469 31.13 -24.74 44.75
C ARG A 469 30.30 -24.18 45.90
N TYR A 470 30.14 -24.95 46.97
CA TYR A 470 29.39 -24.53 48.16
C TYR A 470 30.06 -23.33 48.87
N LYS A 471 31.38 -23.39 49.06
CA LYS A 471 32.14 -22.26 49.65
C LYS A 471 32.01 -20.98 48.81
N LEU A 472 32.06 -21.08 47.49
CA LEU A 472 31.86 -19.94 46.57
C LEU A 472 30.46 -19.35 46.74
N GLN A 473 29.42 -20.19 46.72
CA GLN A 473 28.04 -19.75 46.91
C GLN A 473 27.85 -19.08 48.28
N GLU A 474 28.36 -19.68 49.37
CA GLU A 474 28.24 -19.14 50.71
C GLU A 474 28.97 -17.79 50.86
N THR A 475 30.17 -17.67 50.27
CA THR A 475 30.95 -16.44 50.28
C THR A 475 30.23 -15.32 49.54
N LEU A 476 29.68 -15.59 48.35
CA LEU A 476 28.85 -14.63 47.62
C LEU A 476 27.61 -14.24 48.42
N GLY A 477 26.94 -15.21 49.05
CA GLY A 477 25.76 -14.97 49.88
C GLY A 477 26.05 -14.08 51.09
N ARG A 478 27.19 -14.26 51.76
CA ARG A 478 27.58 -13.40 52.89
C ARG A 478 27.88 -11.97 52.44
N ILE A 479 28.62 -11.79 51.35
CA ILE A 479 28.96 -10.45 50.83
C ILE A 479 27.71 -9.64 50.50
N ILE A 480 26.74 -10.27 49.83
CA ILE A 480 25.49 -9.61 49.43
C ILE A 480 24.65 -9.23 50.66
N ASN A 481 24.58 -10.09 51.68
CA ASN A 481 23.75 -9.86 52.86
C ASN A 481 24.39 -8.91 53.89
N GLU A 482 25.72 -8.95 54.04
CA GLU A 482 26.46 -8.19 55.06
C GLU A 482 26.94 -6.83 54.54
N GLY A 483 26.87 -6.57 53.22
CA GLY A 483 27.25 -5.30 52.61
C GLY A 483 28.75 -4.95 52.79
N SER A 484 29.56 -5.93 53.17
CA SER A 484 30.97 -5.78 53.47
C SER A 484 31.79 -5.80 52.18
N GLY A 485 32.20 -4.61 51.71
CA GLY A 485 33.01 -4.41 50.50
C GLY A 485 34.47 -4.88 50.59
N GLY A 486 34.77 -5.96 51.32
CA GLY A 486 36.13 -6.36 51.67
C GLY A 486 36.52 -7.71 51.09
N LEU A 487 37.33 -7.69 50.04
CA LEU A 487 38.33 -8.68 49.61
C LEU A 487 37.96 -10.17 49.80
N ILE A 488 37.67 -10.85 48.69
CA ILE A 488 37.50 -12.31 48.65
C ILE A 488 38.87 -12.96 48.65
N ALA A 489 39.29 -13.55 49.77
CA ALA A 489 40.48 -14.41 49.83
C ALA A 489 40.07 -15.88 49.71
N ILE A 490 40.21 -16.45 48.51
CA ILE A 490 40.07 -17.90 48.30
C ILE A 490 41.45 -18.52 48.55
N ILE A 491 41.62 -19.17 49.69
CA ILE A 491 42.81 -19.99 49.96
C ILE A 491 42.49 -21.41 49.46
N LEU A 492 43.15 -21.81 48.39
CA LEU A 492 43.02 -23.13 47.77
C LEU A 492 43.87 -24.18 48.49
#